data_AF-A0A523RV84-F1
#
_entry.id   AF-A0A523RV84-F1
#
_cell.length_a   1.000
_cell.length_b   1.000
_cell.length_c   1.000
_cell.angle_alpha   90.00
_cell.angle_beta   90.00
_cell.angle_gamma   90.00
#
_symmetry.space_group_name_H-M   'P 1'
#
loop_
_entity.id
_entity.type
_entity.pdbx_description
1 polymer ?
#
loop_
_entity_poly.entity_id
_entity_poly.type
_entity_poly.pdbx_seq_one_letter_code
_entity_poly.pdbx_strand_id
1 'polypeptide(L)'
;MTENKTNISARIDSYNPNDPNNPLVVVVVKRWGKGGGSTTISVTFTNTGNTAWKFIAEASVWDSNRNIVDHYEKTLSSPLQPGQQTTVSWEHTVNKEGGYQLQFAIWKDKPKDKPYTPENLLDKQPSPSQKLIVGEVPSKMVTKKIQVAPKISGFENRVLHVIKKSEDTKIRQYRRRGYSRRALRVSGKMGMKEFEIQRVLSSQLLMGREYAGSLFQSLYGKEFLDKSQLDFYSLSPRALEAMALVLRKRGIWGPAVVKILRRELRSRGMIRELRAHQPPRKAKIIPPIIGHF
;
A
#
# COMPACT_ATOMS: atom_id res chain seq x y z
N MET A 1 33.14 -56.30 0.60
CA MET A 1 32.75 -55.05 1.29
C MET A 1 32.58 -53.99 0.22
N THR A 2 31.35 -53.60 -0.09
CA THR A 2 31.10 -52.45 -0.97
C THR A 2 31.50 -51.19 -0.23
N GLU A 3 32.55 -50.49 -0.70
CA GLU A 3 32.86 -49.15 -0.23
C GLU A 3 31.61 -48.29 -0.41
N ASN A 4 31.03 -47.81 0.70
CA ASN A 4 29.98 -46.81 0.65
C ASN A 4 30.62 -45.53 0.12
N LYS A 5 30.60 -45.38 -1.20
CA LYS A 5 31.06 -44.18 -1.89
C LYS A 5 30.37 -42.96 -1.27
N THR A 6 31.17 -42.00 -0.83
CA THR A 6 30.68 -40.71 -0.34
C THR A 6 29.91 -40.03 -1.46
N ASN A 7 28.62 -39.79 -1.20
CA ASN A 7 27.71 -39.15 -2.12
C ASN A 7 27.19 -37.86 -1.48
N ILE A 8 27.56 -36.73 -2.06
CA ILE A 8 27.12 -35.40 -1.66
C ILE A 8 26.11 -34.93 -2.70
N SER A 9 24.86 -34.81 -2.30
CA SER A 9 23.80 -34.31 -3.16
C SER A 9 22.81 -33.48 -2.35
N ALA A 10 22.17 -32.53 -3.02
CA ALA A 10 21.13 -31.70 -2.44
C ALA A 10 20.01 -31.51 -3.46
N ARG A 11 18.82 -31.21 -2.97
CA ARG A 11 17.66 -30.88 -3.80
C ARG A 11 16.96 -29.65 -3.23
N ILE A 12 16.65 -28.68 -4.08
CA ILE A 12 15.79 -27.56 -3.75
C ILE A 12 14.36 -28.08 -3.66
N ASP A 13 13.75 -27.92 -2.49
CA ASP A 13 12.38 -28.35 -2.22
C ASP A 13 11.37 -27.21 -2.45
N SER A 14 11.77 -25.98 -2.13
CA SER A 14 10.97 -24.78 -2.35
C SER A 14 11.82 -23.52 -2.36
N TYR A 15 11.27 -22.44 -2.91
CA TYR A 15 11.89 -21.12 -2.91
C TYR A 15 10.83 -20.03 -2.83
N ASN A 16 11.23 -18.79 -2.58
CA ASN A 16 10.36 -17.63 -2.54
C ASN A 16 11.07 -16.41 -3.13
N PRO A 17 10.40 -15.62 -3.99
CA PRO A 17 9.08 -15.85 -4.60
C PRO A 17 9.07 -17.04 -5.58
N ASN A 18 7.93 -17.74 -5.72
CA ASN A 18 7.81 -18.95 -6.56
C ASN A 18 6.62 -18.98 -7.53
N ASP A 19 5.75 -17.98 -7.53
CA ASP A 19 4.60 -17.91 -8.43
C ASP A 19 4.92 -17.00 -9.64
N PRO A 20 5.19 -17.55 -10.84
CA PRO A 20 5.44 -16.75 -12.03
C PRO A 20 4.19 -16.03 -12.56
N ASN A 21 2.99 -16.49 -12.19
CA ASN A 21 1.73 -15.84 -12.59
C ASN A 21 1.38 -14.68 -11.67
N ASN A 22 1.86 -14.71 -10.42
CA ASN A 22 1.71 -13.65 -9.43
C ASN A 22 3.08 -13.23 -8.89
N PRO A 23 3.92 -12.58 -9.71
CA PRO A 23 5.26 -12.18 -9.29
C PRO A 23 5.20 -11.14 -8.16
N LEU A 24 6.23 -11.15 -7.32
CA LEU A 24 6.30 -10.27 -6.16
C LEU A 24 6.54 -8.82 -6.58
N VAL A 25 5.58 -7.95 -6.27
CA VAL A 25 5.66 -6.52 -6.60
C VAL A 25 6.40 -5.76 -5.52
N VAL A 26 7.49 -5.09 -5.90
CA VAL A 26 8.33 -4.29 -5.02
C VAL A 26 8.28 -2.83 -5.45
N VAL A 27 7.85 -1.96 -4.53
CA VAL A 27 7.73 -0.52 -4.81
C VAL A 27 9.09 0.16 -4.73
N VAL A 28 9.55 0.69 -5.85
CA VAL A 28 10.83 1.39 -5.97
C VAL A 28 10.65 2.87 -5.63
N VAL A 29 10.97 3.25 -4.38
CA VAL A 29 10.93 4.65 -3.95
C VAL A 29 12.35 5.23 -3.98
N LYS A 30 12.63 6.11 -4.95
CA LYS A 30 13.88 6.88 -4.99
C LYS A 30 13.70 8.20 -4.25
N ARG A 31 14.50 8.45 -3.19
CA ARG A 31 14.56 9.75 -2.53
C ARG A 31 16.01 10.25 -2.50
N TRP A 32 16.31 11.36 -3.19
CA TRP A 32 17.65 11.98 -3.17
C TRP A 32 18.80 11.01 -3.51
N GLY A 33 18.67 10.20 -4.56
CA GLY A 33 19.75 9.29 -5.01
C GLY A 33 20.00 8.05 -4.15
N LYS A 34 19.32 7.90 -3.00
CA LYS A 34 19.27 6.66 -2.21
C LYS A 34 17.82 6.15 -2.17
N GLY A 35 17.60 4.94 -2.67
CA GLY A 35 16.29 4.33 -2.58
C GLY A 35 16.07 3.19 -3.56
N GLY A 36 15.50 2.13 -3.01
CA GLY A 36 15.00 0.94 -3.67
C GLY A 36 14.03 0.28 -2.70
N GLY A 37 13.05 -0.47 -3.23
CA GLY A 37 12.23 -1.32 -2.37
C GLY A 37 13.01 -2.57 -2.03
N SER A 38 12.94 -3.06 -0.79
CA SER A 38 13.56 -4.33 -0.42
C SER A 38 12.53 -5.45 -0.39
N THR A 39 13.00 -6.66 -0.67
CA THR A 39 12.22 -7.88 -0.50
C THR A 39 13.11 -9.01 -0.04
N THR A 40 12.55 -9.90 0.76
CA THR A 40 13.23 -11.14 1.14
C THR A 40 13.09 -12.18 0.03
N ILE A 41 14.20 -12.76 -0.39
CA ILE A 41 14.27 -13.95 -1.25
C ILE A 41 14.80 -15.12 -0.41
N SER A 42 14.32 -16.33 -0.66
CA SER A 42 14.76 -17.50 0.12
C SER A 42 14.69 -18.80 -0.66
N VAL A 43 15.53 -19.74 -0.29
CA VAL A 43 15.55 -21.12 -0.82
C VAL A 43 15.57 -22.11 0.34
N THR A 44 14.77 -23.17 0.20
CA THR A 44 14.74 -24.31 1.11
C THR A 44 15.20 -25.55 0.36
N PHE A 45 16.14 -26.28 0.93
CA PHE A 45 16.72 -27.46 0.30
C PHE A 45 17.05 -28.55 1.33
N THR A 46 17.10 -29.78 0.83
CA THR A 46 17.39 -30.98 1.62
C THR A 46 18.70 -31.61 1.17
N ASN A 47 19.51 -32.07 2.12
CA ASN A 47 20.64 -32.96 1.83
C ASN A 47 20.10 -34.35 1.46
N THR A 48 20.18 -34.71 0.18
CA THR A 48 19.74 -36.02 -0.33
C THR A 48 20.87 -37.04 -0.41
N GLY A 49 22.10 -36.61 -0.08
CA GLY A 49 23.28 -37.46 -0.07
C GLY A 49 23.32 -38.36 1.16
N ASN A 50 24.37 -39.17 1.24
CA ASN A 50 24.64 -40.05 2.39
C ASN A 50 25.67 -39.46 3.36
N THR A 51 26.18 -38.25 3.09
CA THR A 51 27.26 -37.60 3.84
C THR A 51 26.80 -36.24 4.36
N ALA A 52 27.11 -35.95 5.63
CA ALA A 52 26.87 -34.63 6.21
C ALA A 52 27.80 -33.59 5.56
N TRP A 53 27.25 -32.47 5.09
CA TRP A 53 28.02 -31.54 4.26
C TRP A 53 27.68 -30.06 4.48
N LYS A 54 28.68 -29.18 4.31
CA LYS A 54 28.50 -27.71 4.36
C LYS A 54 28.20 -27.19 2.96
N PHE A 55 26.92 -27.12 2.64
CA PHE A 55 26.45 -26.59 1.36
C PHE A 55 26.63 -25.07 1.26
N ILE A 56 26.74 -24.59 0.02
CA ILE A 56 26.69 -23.17 -0.31
C ILE A 56 25.39 -22.93 -1.06
N ALA A 57 24.52 -22.08 -0.50
CA ALA A 57 23.31 -21.64 -1.18
C ALA A 57 23.59 -20.32 -1.88
N GLU A 58 23.07 -20.17 -3.09
CA GLU A 58 23.24 -18.99 -3.92
C GLU A 58 21.89 -18.51 -4.48
N ALA A 59 21.77 -17.20 -4.67
CA ALA A 59 20.70 -16.59 -5.45
C ALA A 59 21.29 -15.57 -6.43
N SER A 60 20.89 -15.67 -7.70
CA SER A 60 21.27 -14.74 -8.77
C SER A 60 20.02 -14.05 -9.31
N VAL A 61 20.05 -12.71 -9.38
CA VAL A 61 18.95 -11.87 -9.86
C VAL A 61 19.34 -11.26 -11.20
N TRP A 62 18.46 -11.40 -12.19
CA TRP A 62 18.66 -10.91 -13.54
C TRP A 62 17.60 -9.88 -13.91
N ASP A 63 17.99 -8.86 -14.67
CA ASP A 63 17.03 -7.93 -15.27
C ASP A 63 16.37 -8.51 -16.53
N SER A 64 15.40 -7.77 -17.09
CA SER A 64 14.73 -8.15 -18.34
C SER A 64 15.66 -8.29 -19.54
N ASN A 65 16.86 -7.71 -19.48
CA ASN A 65 17.87 -7.76 -20.54
C ASN A 65 18.84 -8.94 -20.34
N ARG A 66 18.59 -9.82 -19.36
CA ARG A 66 19.45 -10.95 -18.97
C ARG A 66 20.84 -10.50 -18.50
N ASN A 67 20.93 -9.33 -17.87
CA ASN A 67 22.11 -8.97 -17.10
C ASN A 67 21.93 -9.36 -15.65
N ILE A 68 22.98 -9.90 -15.02
CA ILE A 68 22.99 -10.10 -13.56
C ILE A 68 23.04 -8.72 -12.91
N VAL A 69 22.03 -8.42 -12.10
CA VAL A 69 21.96 -7.16 -11.34
C VAL A 69 22.42 -7.31 -9.90
N ASP A 70 22.25 -8.49 -9.31
CA ASP A 70 22.67 -8.82 -7.96
C ASP A 70 22.96 -10.31 -7.82
N HIS A 71 23.83 -10.64 -6.87
CA HIS A 71 24.24 -12.00 -6.55
C HIS A 71 24.43 -12.15 -5.04
N TYR A 72 23.92 -13.25 -4.49
CA TYR A 72 23.95 -13.55 -3.07
C TYR A 72 24.48 -14.95 -2.85
N GLU A 73 25.37 -15.12 -1.89
CA GLU A 73 25.85 -16.44 -1.47
C GLU A 73 25.83 -16.57 0.06
N LYS A 74 25.61 -17.78 0.54
CA LYS A 74 25.75 -18.12 1.95
C LYS A 74 26.20 -19.56 2.12
N THR A 75 27.37 -19.73 2.72
CA THR A 75 27.85 -21.03 3.18
C THR A 75 27.22 -21.36 4.53
N LEU A 76 26.73 -22.59 4.69
CA LEU A 76 26.22 -23.03 6.00
C LEU A 76 27.35 -23.08 7.03
N SER A 77 27.07 -22.57 8.24
CA SER A 77 28.03 -22.59 9.35
C SER A 77 28.30 -24.01 9.85
N SER A 78 27.26 -24.85 9.87
CA SER A 78 27.30 -26.26 10.25
C SER A 78 26.97 -27.19 9.08
N PRO A 79 27.52 -28.42 9.05
CA PRO A 79 27.14 -29.43 8.08
C PRO A 79 25.66 -29.83 8.25
N LEU A 80 24.95 -29.96 7.13
CA LEU A 80 23.58 -30.45 7.08
C LEU A 80 23.60 -31.99 7.00
N GLN A 81 22.89 -32.67 7.91
CA GLN A 81 22.87 -34.14 7.96
C GLN A 81 22.09 -34.75 6.78
N PRO A 82 22.34 -36.02 6.40
CA PRO A 82 21.51 -36.73 5.42
C PRO A 82 20.03 -36.68 5.77
N GLY A 83 19.18 -36.32 4.79
CA GLY A 83 17.73 -36.15 4.97
C GLY A 83 17.31 -34.88 5.70
N GLN A 84 18.24 -34.07 6.20
CA GLN A 84 17.92 -32.82 6.89
C GLN A 84 17.67 -31.69 5.88
N GLN A 85 16.67 -30.86 6.20
CA GLN A 85 16.29 -29.68 5.42
C GLN A 85 16.77 -28.39 6.10
N THR A 86 17.04 -27.36 5.30
CA THR A 86 17.35 -26.01 5.80
C THR A 86 16.84 -24.92 4.85
N THR A 87 16.66 -23.71 5.38
CA THR A 87 16.25 -22.52 4.61
C THR A 87 17.30 -21.43 4.73
N VAL A 88 17.65 -20.83 3.59
CA VAL A 88 18.53 -19.68 3.50
C VAL A 88 17.77 -18.51 2.89
N SER A 89 17.94 -17.32 3.47
CA SER A 89 17.27 -16.09 3.02
C SER A 89 18.23 -14.92 2.89
N TRP A 90 17.93 -14.04 1.93
CA TRP A 90 18.65 -12.79 1.66
C TRP A 90 17.67 -11.64 1.47
N GLU A 91 18.11 -10.42 1.77
CA GLU A 91 17.39 -9.19 1.43
C GLU A 91 17.87 -8.68 0.07
N HIS A 92 16.97 -8.63 -0.91
CA HIS A 92 17.23 -8.08 -2.24
C HIS A 92 16.64 -6.67 -2.37
N THR A 93 17.43 -5.74 -2.92
CA THR A 93 16.99 -4.35 -3.13
C THR A 93 16.73 -4.06 -4.60
N VAL A 94 15.48 -3.73 -4.92
CA VAL A 94 15.04 -3.38 -6.27
C VAL A 94 15.23 -1.89 -6.52
N ASN A 95 16.23 -1.54 -7.35
CA ASN A 95 16.65 -0.16 -7.60
C ASN A 95 16.07 0.46 -8.88
N LYS A 96 15.46 -0.34 -9.76
CA LYS A 96 14.88 0.12 -11.02
C LYS A 96 13.50 -0.51 -11.22
N GLU A 97 12.65 0.16 -11.98
CA GLU A 97 11.46 -0.50 -12.49
C GLU A 97 11.84 -1.59 -13.50
N GLY A 98 11.03 -2.64 -13.56
CA GLY A 98 11.22 -3.72 -14.50
C GLY A 98 10.87 -5.09 -13.91
N GLY A 99 10.80 -6.07 -14.79
CA GLY A 99 10.75 -7.47 -14.37
C GLY A 99 12.13 -7.98 -14.04
N TYR A 100 12.21 -8.77 -12.98
CA TYR A 100 13.42 -9.43 -12.54
C TYR A 100 13.20 -10.94 -12.51
N GLN A 101 14.20 -11.66 -13.02
CA GLN A 101 14.25 -13.11 -13.01
C GLN A 101 15.15 -13.56 -11.87
N LEU A 102 14.80 -14.68 -11.24
CA LEU A 102 15.49 -15.18 -10.06
C LEU A 102 15.88 -16.64 -10.29
N GLN A 103 17.11 -16.99 -9.92
CA GLN A 103 17.60 -18.35 -9.93
C GLN A 103 18.35 -18.64 -8.63
N PHE A 104 18.05 -19.79 -8.02
CA PHE A 104 18.78 -20.33 -6.89
C PHE A 104 19.63 -21.51 -7.32
N ALA A 105 20.75 -21.69 -6.64
CA ALA A 105 21.65 -22.82 -6.84
C ALA A 105 22.19 -23.31 -5.50
N ILE A 106 22.36 -24.64 -5.39
CA ILE A 106 23.02 -25.27 -4.25
C ILE A 106 24.32 -25.90 -4.75
N TRP A 107 25.42 -25.55 -4.11
CA TRP A 107 26.76 -26.02 -4.46
C TRP A 107 27.37 -26.83 -3.33
N LYS A 108 28.21 -27.80 -3.70
CA LYS A 108 28.98 -28.59 -2.72
C LYS A 108 30.24 -27.85 -2.26
N ASP A 109 30.94 -27.14 -3.13
CA ASP A 109 32.16 -26.42 -2.78
C ASP A 109 32.44 -25.27 -3.76
N LYS A 110 33.27 -24.34 -3.31
CA LYS A 110 33.82 -23.24 -4.10
C LYS A 110 35.34 -23.23 -3.86
N PRO A 111 36.14 -23.92 -4.69
CA PRO A 111 37.58 -23.96 -4.52
C PRO A 111 38.13 -22.54 -4.67
N LYS A 112 39.14 -22.18 -3.88
CA LYS A 112 39.71 -20.82 -3.86
C LYS A 112 40.21 -20.35 -5.24
N ASP A 113 40.60 -21.30 -6.09
CA ASP A 113 41.24 -21.07 -7.38
C ASP A 113 40.35 -21.45 -8.60
N LYS A 114 39.12 -21.93 -8.38
CA LYS A 114 38.17 -22.24 -9.46
C LYS A 114 36.81 -21.60 -9.21
N PRO A 115 36.25 -20.85 -10.18
CA PRO A 115 34.88 -20.38 -10.07
C PRO A 115 33.90 -21.56 -10.05
N TYR A 116 32.65 -21.29 -9.68
CA TYR A 116 31.56 -22.24 -9.74
C TYR A 116 31.55 -23.04 -11.05
N THR A 117 31.83 -24.35 -10.98
CA THR A 117 31.84 -25.26 -12.13
C THR A 117 30.61 -26.16 -12.14
N PRO A 118 30.14 -26.64 -13.31
CA PRO A 118 29.02 -27.57 -13.38
C PRO A 118 29.20 -28.84 -12.52
N GLU A 119 30.45 -29.26 -12.26
CA GLU A 119 30.79 -30.42 -11.43
C GLU A 119 30.45 -30.22 -9.94
N ASN A 120 30.38 -28.97 -9.48
CA ASN A 120 30.12 -28.60 -8.09
C ASN A 120 28.66 -28.21 -7.85
N LEU A 121 27.89 -28.01 -8.92
CA LEU A 121 26.47 -27.71 -8.86
C LEU A 121 25.69 -28.97 -8.49
N LEU A 122 24.86 -28.89 -7.45
CA LEU A 122 24.04 -30.00 -7.00
C LEU A 122 22.60 -29.87 -7.50
N ASP A 123 22.02 -28.68 -7.40
CA ASP A 123 20.69 -28.39 -7.90
C ASP A 123 20.56 -26.90 -8.24
N LYS A 124 19.67 -26.58 -9.19
CA LYS A 124 19.35 -25.21 -9.60
C LYS A 124 17.86 -25.07 -9.91
N GLN A 125 17.21 -24.10 -9.27
CA GLN A 125 15.81 -23.79 -9.50
C GLN A 125 15.50 -22.32 -9.22
N PRO A 126 14.54 -21.71 -9.93
CA PRO A 126 13.99 -22.18 -11.20
C PRO A 126 14.99 -21.99 -12.35
N SER A 127 14.55 -22.35 -13.57
CA SER A 127 15.19 -21.86 -14.79
C SER A 127 15.23 -20.32 -14.77
N PRO A 128 16.33 -19.66 -15.20
CA PRO A 128 16.53 -18.21 -15.10
C PRO A 128 15.61 -17.40 -16.03
N SER A 129 14.61 -18.04 -16.64
CA SER A 129 13.56 -17.42 -17.44
C SER A 129 12.31 -17.04 -16.62
N GLN A 130 12.21 -17.46 -15.37
CA GLN A 130 11.03 -17.16 -14.55
C GLN A 130 11.09 -15.74 -13.97
N LYS A 131 10.17 -14.89 -14.44
CA LYS A 131 9.94 -13.56 -13.87
C LYS A 131 9.20 -13.70 -12.55
N LEU A 132 9.89 -13.45 -11.44
CA LEU A 132 9.36 -13.69 -10.10
C LEU A 132 9.30 -12.42 -9.24
N ILE A 133 9.99 -11.36 -9.65
CA ILE A 133 9.95 -10.05 -8.98
C ILE A 133 9.62 -8.99 -10.03
N VAL A 134 8.79 -8.02 -9.66
CA VAL A 134 8.52 -6.83 -10.46
C VAL A 134 8.85 -5.60 -9.63
N GLY A 135 9.87 -4.88 -10.07
CA GLY A 135 10.11 -3.52 -9.63
C GLY A 135 9.08 -2.62 -10.27
N GLU A 136 8.22 -2.03 -9.45
CA GLU A 136 7.34 -0.97 -9.90
C GLU A 136 7.84 0.31 -9.26
N VAL A 137 8.33 1.25 -10.08
CA VAL A 137 8.22 2.65 -9.67
C VAL A 137 6.73 2.86 -9.43
N PRO A 138 6.31 3.58 -8.39
CA PRO A 138 4.92 3.96 -8.24
C PRO A 138 4.49 4.69 -9.51
N SER A 139 3.93 3.94 -10.45
CA SER A 139 3.38 4.36 -11.73
C SER A 139 2.40 5.42 -11.34
N LYS A 140 2.79 6.71 -11.54
CA LYS A 140 2.17 7.92 -10.94
C LYS A 140 1.04 7.46 -10.08
N MET A 141 1.31 7.13 -8.80
CA MET A 141 0.35 6.45 -7.90
C MET A 141 -1.03 6.65 -8.49
N VAL A 142 -1.83 5.61 -8.82
CA VAL A 142 -3.28 5.84 -8.90
C VAL A 142 -3.55 6.65 -7.68
N THR A 143 -3.79 7.91 -7.93
CA THR A 143 -3.48 8.85 -6.91
C THR A 143 -4.83 8.78 -6.22
N LYS A 144 -4.92 7.96 -5.18
CA LYS A 144 -5.01 8.62 -3.89
C LYS A 144 -3.79 9.53 -3.78
N LYS A 145 -3.85 10.61 -4.60
CA LYS A 145 -3.28 11.92 -4.38
C LYS A 145 -3.58 11.98 -2.89
N ILE A 146 -2.56 12.17 -2.08
CA ILE A 146 -2.75 13.17 -1.06
C ILE A 146 -3.20 14.37 -1.89
N GLN A 147 -4.52 14.44 -2.11
CA GLN A 147 -5.14 15.52 -2.82
C GLN A 147 -4.90 16.58 -1.81
N VAL A 148 -3.87 17.39 -2.07
CA VAL A 148 -3.93 18.77 -1.64
C VAL A 148 -5.34 19.17 -2.00
N ALA A 149 -6.17 19.32 -0.98
CA ALA A 149 -7.61 19.28 -1.15
C ALA A 149 -7.93 20.26 -2.29
N PRO A 150 -8.70 19.83 -3.31
CA PRO A 150 -8.78 20.54 -4.57
C PRO A 150 -9.00 22.03 -4.29
N LYS A 151 -8.21 22.90 -4.93
CA LYS A 151 -8.28 24.35 -4.68
C LYS A 151 -9.71 24.80 -5.01
N ILE A 152 -10.51 24.93 -3.96
CA ILE A 152 -11.89 25.40 -4.04
C ILE A 152 -11.84 26.91 -4.30
N SER A 153 -12.46 27.36 -5.39
CA SER A 153 -12.70 28.79 -5.61
C SER A 153 -13.71 29.33 -4.58
N GLY A 154 -13.70 30.65 -4.33
CA GLY A 154 -14.65 31.26 -3.40
C GLY A 154 -16.12 30.97 -3.75
N PHE A 155 -16.42 30.87 -5.04
CA PHE A 155 -17.73 30.51 -5.57
C PHE A 155 -18.07 29.03 -5.32
N GLU A 156 -17.16 28.11 -5.66
CA GLU A 156 -17.36 26.67 -5.40
C GLU A 156 -17.58 26.37 -3.92
N ASN A 157 -16.91 27.09 -3.01
CA ASN A 157 -17.14 26.92 -1.58
C ASN A 157 -18.57 27.30 -1.18
N ARG A 158 -19.11 28.38 -1.76
CA ARG A 158 -20.48 28.84 -1.52
C ARG A 158 -21.49 27.81 -2.03
N VAL A 159 -21.23 27.23 -3.19
CA VAL A 159 -22.04 26.17 -3.81
C VAL A 159 -22.06 24.91 -2.95
N LEU A 160 -20.88 24.43 -2.52
CA LEU A 160 -20.77 23.26 -1.64
C LEU A 160 -21.42 23.51 -0.27
N HIS A 161 -21.34 24.73 0.27
CA HIS A 161 -22.02 25.09 1.51
C HIS A 161 -23.54 25.05 1.39
N VAL A 162 -24.08 25.55 0.27
CA VAL A 162 -25.52 25.48 -0.04
C VAL A 162 -25.99 24.01 -0.10
N ILE A 163 -25.26 23.16 -0.82
CA ILE A 163 -25.53 21.72 -0.93
C ILE A 163 -25.46 21.04 0.44
N LYS A 164 -24.44 21.37 1.27
CA LYS A 164 -24.30 20.81 2.61
C LYS A 164 -25.47 21.18 3.51
N LYS A 165 -25.87 22.44 3.48
CA LYS A 165 -26.96 22.98 4.31
C LYS A 165 -28.30 22.32 3.97
N SER A 166 -28.57 22.07 2.68
CA SER A 166 -29.77 21.36 2.25
C SER A 166 -29.73 19.87 2.63
N GLU A 167 -28.58 19.20 2.47
CA GLU A 167 -28.38 17.82 2.92
C GLU A 167 -28.66 17.68 4.43
N ASP A 168 -28.07 18.56 5.26
CA ASP A 168 -28.25 18.54 6.71
C ASP A 168 -29.67 18.86 7.15
N THR A 169 -30.39 19.67 6.38
CA THR A 169 -31.79 19.99 6.65
C THR A 169 -32.67 18.78 6.38
N LYS A 170 -32.43 18.07 5.27
CA LYS A 170 -33.11 16.84 4.92
C LYS A 170 -32.84 15.72 5.94
N ILE A 171 -31.59 15.56 6.36
CA ILE A 171 -31.21 14.61 7.42
C ILE A 171 -31.92 14.97 8.74
N ARG A 172 -31.97 16.25 9.13
CA ARG A 172 -32.70 16.69 10.33
C ARG A 172 -34.19 16.38 10.26
N GLN A 173 -34.83 16.58 9.10
CA GLN A 173 -36.22 16.25 8.90
C GLN A 173 -36.49 14.75 9.07
N TYR A 174 -35.64 13.89 8.49
CA TYR A 174 -35.75 12.44 8.69
C TYR A 174 -35.54 12.02 10.14
N ARG A 175 -34.59 12.66 10.84
CA ARG A 175 -34.36 12.37 12.27
C ARG A 175 -35.54 12.76 13.15
N ARG A 176 -36.26 13.85 12.82
CA ARG A 176 -37.52 14.21 13.51
C ARG A 176 -38.62 13.18 13.32
N ARG A 177 -38.60 12.44 12.21
CA ARG A 177 -39.53 11.34 11.89
C ARG A 177 -39.06 9.98 12.44
N GLY A 178 -38.11 9.95 13.37
CA GLY A 178 -37.64 8.72 14.02
C GLY A 178 -36.63 7.89 13.24
N TYR A 179 -36.21 8.30 12.04
CA TYR A 179 -35.22 7.54 11.27
C TYR A 179 -33.81 7.68 11.86
N SER A 180 -33.19 6.54 12.18
CA SER A 180 -31.78 6.49 12.56
C SER A 180 -30.86 6.74 11.35
N ARG A 181 -29.65 7.28 11.57
CA ARG A 181 -28.69 7.51 10.47
C ARG A 181 -28.27 6.21 9.78
N ARG A 182 -28.29 5.08 10.49
CA ARG A 182 -28.02 3.74 9.93
C ARG A 182 -29.16 3.31 9.01
N ALA A 183 -30.41 3.51 9.43
CA ALA A 183 -31.58 3.23 8.60
C ALA A 183 -31.59 4.08 7.33
N LEU A 184 -31.24 5.37 7.41
CA LEU A 184 -31.12 6.24 6.23
C LEU A 184 -30.03 5.77 5.24
N ARG A 185 -28.96 5.14 5.73
CA ARG A 185 -27.90 4.56 4.88
C ARG A 185 -28.40 3.31 4.16
N VAL A 186 -28.99 2.38 4.91
CA VAL A 186 -29.47 1.10 4.37
C VAL A 186 -30.62 1.31 3.40
N SER A 187 -31.49 2.28 3.67
CA SER A 187 -32.61 2.63 2.79
C SER A 187 -32.21 3.55 1.63
N GLY A 188 -30.93 3.88 1.47
CA GLY A 188 -30.44 4.81 0.46
C GLY A 188 -30.84 6.26 0.64
N LYS A 189 -31.60 6.65 1.66
CA LYS A 189 -32.13 8.03 1.82
C LYS A 189 -31.07 9.05 2.29
N MET A 190 -29.79 8.73 2.15
CA MET A 190 -28.65 9.56 2.55
C MET A 190 -28.12 10.33 1.34
N GLY A 191 -28.22 11.66 1.37
CA GLY A 191 -27.80 12.55 0.29
C GLY A 191 -28.98 13.25 -0.41
N MET A 192 -28.69 13.85 -1.55
CA MET A 192 -29.66 14.58 -2.38
C MET A 192 -29.70 14.03 -3.80
N LYS A 193 -30.89 14.03 -4.41
CA LYS A 193 -31.03 13.67 -5.83
C LYS A 193 -30.53 14.82 -6.70
N GLU A 194 -30.09 14.51 -7.92
CA GLU A 194 -29.58 15.53 -8.86
C GLU A 194 -30.56 16.69 -9.07
N PHE A 195 -31.84 16.40 -9.32
CA PHE A 195 -32.85 17.45 -9.50
C PHE A 195 -33.07 18.31 -8.23
N GLU A 196 -32.87 17.73 -7.04
CA GLU A 196 -32.97 18.48 -5.78
C GLU A 196 -31.78 19.43 -5.62
N ILE A 197 -30.58 18.98 -6.01
CA ILE A 197 -29.38 19.81 -6.00
C ILE A 197 -29.54 20.95 -6.99
N GLN A 198 -29.93 20.67 -8.24
CA GLN A 198 -30.17 21.70 -9.25
C GLN A 198 -31.22 22.74 -8.79
N ARG A 199 -32.31 22.29 -8.16
CA ARG A 199 -33.35 23.19 -7.61
C ARG A 199 -32.83 24.05 -6.45
N VAL A 200 -32.01 23.48 -5.56
CA VAL A 200 -31.44 24.23 -4.44
C VAL A 200 -30.40 25.24 -4.93
N LEU A 201 -29.61 24.88 -5.94
CA LEU A 201 -28.66 25.81 -6.56
C LEU A 201 -29.38 26.94 -7.30
N SER A 202 -30.41 26.64 -8.10
CA SER A 202 -31.15 27.68 -8.82
C SER A 202 -31.88 28.63 -7.88
N SER A 203 -32.50 28.12 -6.81
CA SER A 203 -33.25 28.95 -5.85
C SER A 203 -32.37 29.75 -4.88
N GLN A 204 -31.24 29.19 -4.40
CA GLN A 204 -30.42 29.87 -3.39
C GLN A 204 -29.25 30.69 -3.96
N LEU A 205 -28.84 30.42 -5.20
CA LEU A 205 -27.79 31.18 -5.88
C LEU A 205 -28.32 32.00 -7.06
N LEU A 206 -29.63 32.01 -7.30
CA LEU A 206 -30.29 32.77 -8.37
C LEU A 206 -29.68 32.49 -9.76
N MET A 207 -29.43 31.21 -10.04
CA MET A 207 -28.80 30.78 -11.30
C MET A 207 -29.78 30.03 -12.19
N GLY A 208 -29.60 30.16 -13.51
CA GLY A 208 -30.37 29.39 -14.49
C GLY A 208 -30.23 27.88 -14.27
N ARG A 209 -31.29 27.13 -14.53
CA ARG A 209 -31.35 25.67 -14.28
C ARG A 209 -30.28 24.91 -15.09
N GLU A 210 -30.02 25.37 -16.30
CA GLU A 210 -28.98 24.82 -17.18
C GLU A 210 -27.57 25.05 -16.63
N TYR A 211 -27.31 26.26 -16.12
CA TYR A 211 -26.04 26.59 -15.46
C TYR A 211 -25.86 25.82 -14.15
N ALA A 212 -26.94 25.62 -13.38
CA ALA A 212 -26.91 24.78 -12.19
C ALA A 212 -26.58 23.31 -12.52
N GLY A 213 -27.08 22.80 -13.66
CA GLY A 213 -26.76 21.48 -14.19
C GLY A 213 -25.29 21.34 -14.60
N SER A 214 -24.76 22.30 -15.36
CA SER A 214 -23.35 22.26 -15.79
C SER A 214 -22.39 22.41 -14.60
N LEU A 215 -22.73 23.25 -13.63
CA LEU A 215 -21.98 23.41 -12.39
C LEU A 215 -21.98 22.12 -11.55
N PHE A 216 -23.12 21.45 -11.47
CA PHE A 216 -23.24 20.16 -10.80
C PHE A 216 -22.35 19.09 -11.44
N GLN A 217 -22.38 18.97 -12.77
CA GLN A 217 -21.52 18.05 -13.52
C GLN A 217 -20.03 18.38 -13.34
N SER A 218 -19.69 19.67 -13.28
CA SER A 218 -18.33 20.13 -12.98
C SER A 218 -17.89 19.73 -11.56
N LEU A 219 -18.74 19.89 -10.56
CA LEU A 219 -18.45 19.47 -9.18
C LEU A 219 -18.30 17.95 -9.05
N TYR A 220 -19.11 17.18 -9.79
CA TYR A 220 -18.97 15.73 -9.87
C TYR A 220 -17.66 15.32 -10.54
N GLY A 221 -17.31 15.92 -11.69
CA GLY A 221 -16.04 15.68 -12.40
C GLY A 221 -14.80 16.10 -11.60
N LYS A 222 -14.93 17.06 -10.69
CA LYS A 222 -13.89 17.48 -9.74
C LYS A 222 -13.85 16.61 -8.46
N GLU A 223 -14.63 15.54 -8.40
CA GLU A 223 -14.74 14.62 -7.27
C GLU A 223 -15.20 15.30 -5.96
N PHE A 224 -15.92 16.42 -6.05
CA PHE A 224 -16.51 17.08 -4.88
C PHE A 224 -17.81 16.41 -4.42
N LEU A 225 -18.43 15.64 -5.31
CA LEU A 225 -19.67 14.92 -5.05
C LEU A 225 -19.43 13.43 -5.31
N ASP A 226 -19.80 12.60 -4.35
CA ASP A 226 -19.80 11.14 -4.48
C ASP A 226 -21.22 10.66 -4.76
N LYS A 227 -21.38 9.78 -5.74
CA LYS A 227 -22.64 9.09 -6.03
C LYS A 227 -22.63 7.75 -5.27
N SER A 228 -23.57 7.57 -4.35
CA SER A 228 -23.74 6.29 -3.64
C SER A 228 -24.45 5.25 -4.50
N GLN A 229 -24.34 3.96 -4.13
CA GLN A 229 -25.00 2.82 -4.81
C GLN A 229 -26.52 2.95 -4.97
N LEU A 230 -27.16 3.92 -4.29
CA LEU A 230 -28.61 4.12 -4.26
C LEU A 230 -29.04 5.46 -4.89
N ASP A 231 -28.26 5.98 -5.86
CA ASP A 231 -28.57 7.16 -6.69
C ASP A 231 -28.72 8.51 -5.96
N PHE A 232 -28.04 8.68 -4.82
CA PHE A 232 -27.97 9.98 -4.15
C PHE A 232 -26.54 10.53 -4.14
N TYR A 233 -26.44 11.82 -4.46
CA TYR A 233 -25.21 12.58 -4.41
C TYR A 233 -25.00 13.12 -2.99
N SER A 234 -23.80 12.95 -2.49
CA SER A 234 -23.37 13.50 -1.21
C SER A 234 -22.01 14.17 -1.37
N LEU A 235 -21.68 15.10 -0.49
CA LEU A 235 -20.36 15.72 -0.52
C LEU A 235 -19.30 14.65 -0.25
N SER A 236 -18.29 14.58 -1.12
CA SER A 236 -17.18 13.66 -0.94
C SER A 236 -16.38 14.02 0.32
N PRO A 237 -15.66 13.06 0.94
CA PRO A 237 -14.75 13.35 2.04
C PRO A 237 -13.74 14.45 1.68
N ARG A 238 -13.28 14.45 0.43
CA ARG A 238 -12.35 15.44 -0.14
C ARG A 238 -12.94 16.84 -0.18
N ALA A 239 -14.23 16.97 -0.55
CA ALA A 239 -14.92 18.25 -0.51
C ALA A 239 -15.01 18.81 0.91
N LEU A 240 -15.33 17.95 1.89
CA LEU A 240 -15.42 18.37 3.30
C LEU A 240 -14.08 18.84 3.86
N GLU A 241 -12.99 18.16 3.49
CA GLU A 241 -11.63 18.56 3.86
C GLU A 241 -11.20 19.88 3.20
N ALA A 242 -11.50 20.05 1.91
CA ALA A 242 -11.19 21.28 1.20
C ALA A 242 -11.98 22.48 1.77
N MET A 243 -13.26 22.30 2.09
CA MET A 243 -14.06 23.32 2.78
C MET A 243 -13.46 23.66 4.15
N ALA A 244 -13.00 22.66 4.90
CA ALA A 244 -12.35 22.86 6.20
C ALA A 244 -11.03 23.68 6.08
N LEU A 245 -10.23 23.43 5.04
CA LEU A 245 -9.01 24.19 4.77
C LEU A 245 -9.29 25.65 4.42
N VAL A 246 -10.35 25.94 3.66
CA VAL A 246 -10.76 27.32 3.36
C VAL A 246 -11.22 28.03 4.63
N LEU A 247 -11.99 27.37 5.50
CA LEU A 247 -12.41 27.92 6.79
C LEU A 247 -11.20 28.19 7.71
N ARG A 248 -10.19 27.29 7.69
CA ARG A 248 -8.93 27.46 8.42
C ARG A 248 -8.16 28.69 7.96
N LYS A 249 -8.02 28.91 6.64
CA LYS A 249 -7.35 30.10 6.09
C LYS A 249 -8.05 31.41 6.46
N ARG A 250 -9.36 31.36 6.73
CA ARG A 250 -10.18 32.51 7.16
C ARG A 250 -10.20 32.72 8.68
N GLY A 251 -9.38 32.00 9.44
CA GLY A 251 -9.28 32.16 10.91
C GLY A 251 -10.47 31.63 11.71
N ILE A 252 -11.42 30.92 11.08
CA ILE A 252 -12.60 30.36 11.73
C ILE A 252 -12.19 29.04 12.43
N TRP A 253 -11.40 29.15 13.49
CA TRP A 253 -10.88 28.03 14.29
C TRP A 253 -11.68 27.88 15.58
N GLY A 254 -12.74 27.07 15.54
CA GLY A 254 -13.46 26.64 16.74
C GLY A 254 -13.26 25.14 17.00
N PRO A 255 -13.05 24.70 18.25
CA PRO A 255 -13.12 23.28 18.64
C PRO A 255 -14.39 22.59 18.12
N ALA A 256 -15.46 23.36 17.92
CA ALA A 256 -16.71 22.96 17.30
C ALA A 256 -16.54 22.47 15.84
N VAL A 257 -15.76 23.13 14.99
CA VAL A 257 -15.59 22.78 13.56
C VAL A 257 -14.84 21.44 13.43
N VAL A 258 -13.78 21.26 14.23
CA VAL A 258 -13.03 20.00 14.30
C VAL A 258 -13.90 18.86 14.86
N LYS A 259 -14.75 19.16 15.86
CA LYS A 259 -15.68 18.17 16.44
C LYS A 259 -16.79 17.80 15.45
N ILE A 260 -17.27 18.73 14.63
CA ILE A 260 -18.27 18.50 13.56
C ILE A 260 -17.66 17.67 12.43
N LEU A 261 -16.47 18.02 11.93
CA LEU A 261 -15.76 17.26 10.91
C LEU A 261 -15.43 15.84 11.38
N ARG A 262 -14.87 15.70 12.60
CA ARG A 262 -14.60 14.38 13.19
C ARG A 262 -15.87 13.58 13.41
N ARG A 263 -16.98 14.21 13.81
CA ARG A 263 -18.28 13.55 13.97
C ARG A 263 -18.82 13.08 12.62
N GLU A 264 -18.69 13.87 11.57
CA GLU A 264 -19.15 13.49 10.23
C GLU A 264 -18.30 12.39 9.59
N LEU A 265 -16.96 12.51 9.64
CA LEU A 265 -16.04 11.46 9.18
C LEU A 265 -16.22 10.14 9.97
N ARG A 266 -16.39 10.23 11.29
CA ARG A 266 -16.71 9.09 12.16
C ARG A 266 -18.08 8.49 11.83
N SER A 267 -19.09 9.31 11.56
CA SER A 267 -20.43 8.84 11.20
C SER A 267 -20.44 8.08 9.87
N ARG A 268 -19.48 8.37 8.97
CA ARG A 268 -19.29 7.72 7.67
C ARG A 268 -18.41 6.46 7.71
N GLY A 269 -17.97 6.01 8.89
CA GLY A 269 -17.27 4.72 9.06
C GLY A 269 -15.77 4.75 8.80
N MET A 270 -15.17 5.92 8.56
CA MET A 270 -13.77 6.06 8.14
C MET A 270 -12.84 6.45 9.31
N ILE A 271 -12.88 5.69 10.42
CA ILE A 271 -12.00 5.91 11.59
C ILE A 271 -10.57 5.39 11.35
N ARG A 272 -10.37 4.44 10.41
CA ARG A 272 -9.05 3.83 10.17
C ARG A 272 -8.02 4.82 9.61
N GLU A 273 -8.43 5.86 8.89
CA GLU A 273 -7.51 6.85 8.31
C GLU A 273 -7.10 7.97 9.29
N LEU A 274 -7.77 8.14 10.44
CA LEU A 274 -7.41 9.17 11.44
C LEU A 274 -6.44 8.69 12.55
N ARG A 275 -6.18 7.38 12.68
CA ARG A 275 -5.16 6.89 13.64
C ARG A 275 -3.73 7.22 13.22
N ALA A 276 -3.48 7.50 11.93
CA ALA A 276 -2.16 7.85 11.41
C ALA A 276 -1.72 9.29 11.76
N HIS A 277 -2.61 10.12 12.31
CA HIS A 277 -2.32 11.52 12.66
C HIS A 277 -2.69 11.84 14.11
N GLN A 278 -2.28 10.99 15.06
CA GLN A 278 -2.08 11.49 16.41
C GLN A 278 -0.77 12.29 16.44
N PRO A 279 -0.77 13.57 16.89
CA PRO A 279 0.48 14.22 17.25
C PRO A 279 1.14 13.42 18.39
N PRO A 280 2.48 13.38 18.47
CA PRO A 280 3.17 12.63 19.51
C PRO A 280 2.64 13.05 20.88
N ARG A 281 2.19 12.07 21.67
CA ARG A 281 1.89 12.29 23.09
C ARG A 281 3.19 12.80 23.70
N LYS A 282 3.16 14.02 24.25
CA LYS A 282 4.26 14.56 25.05
C LYS A 282 4.71 13.46 26.01
N ALA A 283 6.01 13.14 25.94
CA ALA A 283 6.64 12.17 26.80
C ALA A 283 6.27 12.46 28.26
N LYS A 284 5.90 11.41 28.97
CA LYS A 284 5.72 11.42 30.42
C LYS A 284 7.07 11.86 31.00
N ILE A 285 7.15 13.09 31.48
CA ILE A 285 8.29 13.54 32.29
C ILE A 285 8.25 12.68 33.55
N ILE A 286 9.18 11.73 33.63
CA ILE A 286 9.48 11.01 34.86
C ILE A 286 10.21 12.02 35.75
N PRO A 287 9.75 12.31 36.98
CA PRO A 287 10.53 13.14 37.89
C PRO A 287 11.82 12.40 38.30
N PRO A 288 12.96 13.07 38.44
CA PRO A 288 14.14 12.45 39.02
C PRO A 288 13.90 12.19 40.52
N ILE A 289 13.89 10.92 40.92
CA ILE A 289 14.07 10.53 42.32
C ILE A 289 15.56 10.20 42.51
N ILE A 290 16.22 11.16 43.15
CA ILE A 290 17.44 11.21 43.97
C ILE A 290 18.03 9.86 44.43
N GLY A 291 19.37 9.74 44.43
CA GLY A 291 20.10 8.91 45.41
C GLY A 291 21.51 8.42 45.02
N HIS A 292 22.52 8.93 45.75
CA HIS A 292 23.82 8.34 46.15
C HIS A 292 24.63 7.45 45.19
N PHE A 293 25.82 7.92 44.80
CA PHE A 293 27.14 7.50 45.30
C PHE A 293 28.17 8.60 45.02
#